data_AF-A0A932T9S0-F1
#
_entry.id   AF-A0A932T9S0-F1
#
_cell.length_a   1.000
_cell.length_b   1.000
_cell.length_c   1.000
_cell.angle_alpha   90.00
_cell.angle_beta   90.00
_cell.angle_gamma   90.00
#
_symmetry.space_group_name_H-M   'P 1'
#
loop_
_entity.id
_entity.type
_entity.pdbx_description
1 polymer ?
#
loop_
_entity_poly.entity_id
_entity_poly.type
_entity_poly.pdbx_seq_one_letter_code
_entity_poly.pdbx_strand_id
1 'polypeptide(L)'
;MKQIFFTLTIAVSLLALASCCQKKGCTGADDINQIELYSFKANEVDSIIFESYTKESNFGVRVDSSFLSAHPATSADTTYILLMPKNLDNKLSYRIKMLSINKIYKLKNFSIISEVCNSRNYQPQTDNYNVLESYVVNDSTQLGNALRIKK
;
A
#
# COMPACT_ATOMS: atom_id res chain seq x y z
N MET A 1 24.40 -14.02 51.22
CA MET A 1 23.70 -12.73 51.01
C MET A 1 24.15 -11.96 49.75
N LYS A 2 25.46 -11.87 49.42
CA LYS A 2 25.92 -11.13 48.22
C LYS A 2 25.46 -11.68 46.85
N GLN A 3 25.26 -13.00 46.72
CA GLN A 3 24.82 -13.62 45.45
C GLN A 3 23.35 -13.34 45.10
N ILE A 4 22.48 -13.09 46.08
CA ILE A 4 21.05 -12.82 45.87
C ILE A 4 20.84 -11.42 45.26
N PHE A 5 21.70 -10.46 45.62
CA PHE A 5 21.67 -9.12 45.04
C PHE A 5 22.05 -9.11 43.57
N PHE A 6 23.00 -9.95 43.15
CA PHE A 6 23.47 -9.99 41.76
C PHE A 6 22.40 -10.55 40.81
N THR A 7 21.68 -11.59 41.22
CA THR A 7 20.58 -12.17 40.41
C THR A 7 19.36 -11.26 40.31
N LEU A 8 19.04 -10.51 41.37
CA LEU A 8 17.93 -9.54 41.34
C LEU A 8 18.19 -8.39 40.34
N THR A 9 19.44 -7.94 40.24
CA THR A 9 19.81 -6.82 39.34
C THR A 9 19.71 -7.22 37.87
N ILE A 10 20.09 -8.46 37.53
CA ILE A 10 19.97 -9.01 36.18
C ILE A 10 18.49 -9.19 35.78
N ALA A 11 17.65 -9.66 36.70
CA ALA A 11 16.22 -9.84 36.44
C ALA A 11 15.48 -8.52 36.14
N VAL A 12 15.82 -7.43 36.84
CA VAL A 12 15.24 -6.10 36.59
C VAL A 12 15.70 -5.52 35.24
N SER A 13 16.95 -5.77 34.84
CA SER A 13 17.47 -5.32 33.54
C SER A 13 16.82 -6.02 32.35
N LEU A 14 16.47 -7.31 32.48
CA LEU A 14 15.78 -8.07 31.44
C LEU A 14 14.31 -7.63 31.26
N LEU A 15 13.64 -7.22 32.33
CA LEU A 15 12.27 -6.69 32.27
C LEU A 15 12.21 -5.28 31.67
N ALA A 16 13.27 -4.47 31.81
CA ALA A 16 13.37 -3.15 31.20
C ALA A 16 13.62 -3.19 29.68
N LEU A 17 14.14 -4.29 29.14
CA LEU A 17 14.34 -4.48 27.70
C LEU A 17 13.07 -4.96 26.98
N ALA A 18 12.12 -5.59 27.70
CA ALA A 18 10.87 -6.10 27.13
C ALA A 18 9.83 -4.99 26.83
N SER A 19 10.03 -3.76 27.32
CA SER A 19 9.14 -2.61 27.08
C SER A 19 9.61 -1.70 25.93
N CYS A 20 10.78 -1.97 25.34
CA CYS A 20 11.27 -1.21 24.19
C CYS A 20 10.76 -1.81 22.88
N CYS A 21 9.93 -1.03 22.19
CA CYS A 21 9.73 -1.08 20.74
C CYS A 21 8.95 -2.26 20.17
N GLN A 22 7.70 -2.43 20.60
CA GLN A 22 6.70 -3.05 19.73
C GLN A 22 5.99 -1.95 18.94
N LYS A 23 6.61 -1.46 17.86
CA LYS A 23 5.87 -0.73 16.81
C LYS A 23 4.84 -1.74 16.27
N LYS A 24 3.58 -1.61 16.71
CA LYS A 24 2.47 -2.32 16.06
C LYS A 24 2.53 -1.97 14.57
N GLY A 25 2.41 -2.97 13.70
CA GLY A 25 2.53 -2.80 12.25
C GLY A 25 1.46 -1.87 11.72
N CYS A 26 1.81 -0.60 11.53
CA CYS A 26 0.96 0.42 10.92
C CYS A 26 1.24 0.42 9.41
N THR A 27 0.66 -0.53 8.69
CA THR A 27 0.79 -0.59 7.23
C THR A 27 -0.03 0.54 6.62
N GLY A 28 0.64 1.42 5.87
CA GLY A 28 0.06 2.64 5.33
C GLY A 28 -0.03 2.68 3.82
N ALA A 29 -0.43 3.83 3.30
CA ALA A 29 -0.41 4.15 1.88
C ALA A 29 0.98 3.96 1.26
N ASP A 30 2.04 4.21 2.05
CA ASP A 30 3.44 4.04 1.66
C ASP A 30 3.81 2.56 1.39
N ASP A 31 3.01 1.61 1.87
CA ASP A 31 3.19 0.17 1.66
C ASP A 31 2.29 -0.40 0.55
N ILE A 32 1.40 0.42 -0.04
CA ILE A 32 0.52 -0.04 -1.11
C ILE A 32 1.36 -0.31 -2.35
N ASN A 33 1.49 -1.57 -2.74
CA ASN A 33 2.21 -2.00 -3.93
C ASN A 33 1.39 -2.94 -4.80
N GLN A 34 0.06 -2.96 -4.61
CA GLN A 34 -0.83 -3.86 -5.33
C GLN A 34 -2.11 -3.15 -5.76
N ILE A 35 -2.66 -3.60 -6.89
CA ILE A 35 -3.94 -3.15 -7.43
C ILE A 35 -4.86 -4.36 -7.57
N GLU A 36 -6.04 -4.27 -6.97
CA GLU A 36 -7.10 -5.26 -7.07
C GLU A 36 -7.93 -5.02 -8.34
N LEU A 37 -7.99 -6.02 -9.20
CA LEU A 37 -8.72 -6.01 -10.46
C LEU A 37 -9.97 -6.88 -10.30
N TYR A 38 -11.14 -6.24 -10.22
CA TYR A 38 -12.43 -6.93 -10.01
C TYR A 38 -13.16 -7.17 -11.32
N SER A 39 -13.77 -8.36 -11.43
CA SER A 39 -14.62 -8.76 -12.56
C SER A 39 -13.88 -8.84 -13.90
N PHE A 40 -12.58 -9.14 -13.85
CA PHE A 40 -11.78 -9.47 -15.02
C PHE A 40 -11.66 -10.99 -15.19
N LYS A 41 -11.43 -11.43 -16.42
CA LYS A 41 -11.04 -12.82 -16.72
C LYS A 41 -9.52 -12.95 -16.80
N ALA A 42 -8.99 -14.15 -16.57
CA ALA A 42 -7.54 -14.42 -16.61
C ALA A 42 -6.87 -13.92 -17.90
N ASN A 43 -7.49 -14.16 -19.05
CA ASN A 43 -6.98 -13.74 -20.35
C ASN A 43 -7.12 -12.22 -20.62
N GLU A 44 -7.78 -11.46 -19.76
CA GLU A 44 -7.90 -10.01 -19.87
C GLU A 44 -6.78 -9.29 -19.10
N VAL A 45 -6.08 -10.00 -18.21
CA VAL A 45 -5.08 -9.46 -17.27
C VAL A 45 -3.71 -10.13 -17.39
N ASP A 46 -3.50 -10.90 -18.44
CA ASP A 46 -2.24 -11.60 -18.75
C ASP A 46 -1.17 -10.66 -19.34
N SER A 47 -1.61 -9.60 -20.04
CA SER A 47 -0.75 -8.65 -20.75
C SER A 47 -1.07 -7.22 -20.36
N ILE A 48 -0.40 -6.72 -19.31
CA ILE A 48 -0.62 -5.38 -18.75
C ILE A 48 0.64 -4.52 -18.93
N ILE A 49 0.48 -3.30 -19.45
CA ILE A 49 1.52 -2.27 -19.37
C ILE A 49 1.17 -1.33 -18.22
N PHE A 50 2.09 -1.24 -17.25
CA PHE A 50 2.02 -0.30 -16.15
C PHE A 50 2.98 0.85 -16.41
N GLU A 51 2.46 2.06 -16.50
CA GLU A 51 3.23 3.28 -16.75
C GLU A 51 3.03 4.26 -15.61
N SER A 52 4.12 4.88 -15.14
CA SER A 52 4.07 5.96 -14.15
C SER A 52 4.43 7.29 -14.81
N TYR A 53 3.82 8.37 -14.32
CA TYR A 53 3.94 9.72 -14.83
C TYR A 53 4.08 10.71 -13.69
N THR A 54 4.75 11.83 -13.91
CA THR A 54 4.78 12.93 -12.94
C THR A 54 3.36 13.43 -12.69
N LYS A 55 2.99 13.66 -11.42
CA LYS A 55 1.72 14.31 -11.05
C LYS A 55 1.59 15.64 -11.80
N GLU A 56 0.35 16.02 -12.11
CA GLU A 56 0.00 17.28 -12.81
C GLU A 56 0.43 17.35 -14.29
N SER A 57 1.29 16.44 -14.78
CA SER A 57 1.64 16.39 -16.20
C SER A 57 0.51 15.95 -17.13
N ASN A 58 -0.67 15.59 -16.59
CA ASN A 58 -1.79 15.01 -17.32
C ASN A 58 -1.37 13.80 -18.18
N PHE A 59 -0.45 12.98 -17.65
CA PHE A 59 0.17 11.85 -18.36
C PHE A 59 1.04 12.25 -19.57
N GLY A 60 1.62 13.46 -19.54
CA GLY A 60 2.53 13.98 -20.57
C GLY A 60 4.00 13.65 -20.32
N VAL A 61 4.43 13.53 -19.07
CA VAL A 61 5.83 13.23 -18.69
C VAL A 61 5.90 11.85 -18.05
N ARG A 62 6.35 10.85 -18.81
CA ARG A 62 6.48 9.46 -18.34
C ARG A 62 7.75 9.32 -17.49
N VAL A 63 7.61 8.71 -16.33
CA VAL A 63 8.70 8.42 -15.38
C VAL A 63 9.23 7.00 -15.61
N ASP A 64 8.34 6.01 -15.70
CA ASP A 64 8.72 4.59 -15.82
C ASP A 64 7.66 3.79 -16.59
N SER A 65 8.02 2.59 -17.02
CA SER A 65 7.12 1.64 -17.68
C SER A 65 7.55 0.20 -17.42
N SER A 66 6.59 -0.69 -17.20
CA SER A 66 6.85 -2.12 -17.00
C SER A 66 5.75 -2.97 -17.65
N PHE A 67 6.13 -4.15 -18.13
CA PHE A 67 5.18 -5.18 -18.57
C PHE A 67 4.93 -6.14 -17.39
N LEU A 68 3.66 -6.36 -17.08
CA LEU A 68 3.21 -7.10 -15.92
C LEU A 68 2.06 -8.03 -16.30
N SER A 69 1.80 -9.01 -15.44
CA SER A 69 0.61 -9.86 -15.45
C SER A 69 -0.03 -9.83 -14.07
N ALA A 70 -1.35 -9.97 -13.99
CA ALA A 70 -2.04 -10.13 -12.71
C ALA A 70 -2.25 -11.62 -12.39
N HIS A 71 -2.31 -11.94 -11.11
CA HIS A 71 -2.52 -13.30 -10.60
C HIS A 71 -3.84 -13.36 -9.81
N PRO A 72 -4.55 -14.48 -9.78
CA PRO A 72 -5.76 -14.59 -8.96
C PRO A 72 -5.43 -14.37 -7.47
N ALA A 73 -6.26 -13.59 -6.78
CA ALA A 73 -6.09 -13.31 -5.34
C ALA A 73 -6.17 -14.59 -4.50
N THR A 74 -7.11 -15.47 -4.85
CA THR A 74 -7.23 -16.84 -4.35
C THR A 74 -7.65 -17.78 -5.49
N SER A 75 -7.55 -19.09 -5.30
CA SER A 75 -7.87 -20.09 -6.33
C SER A 75 -9.33 -20.08 -6.80
N ALA A 76 -10.25 -19.43 -6.07
CA ALA A 76 -11.67 -19.37 -6.40
C ALA A 76 -12.17 -17.94 -6.75
N ASP A 77 -11.29 -16.94 -6.74
CA ASP A 77 -11.71 -15.54 -6.82
C ASP A 77 -11.85 -15.00 -8.24
N THR A 78 -12.79 -14.07 -8.40
CA THR A 78 -12.93 -13.19 -9.58
C THR A 78 -12.08 -11.92 -9.48
N THR A 79 -11.24 -11.86 -8.46
CA THR A 79 -10.32 -10.76 -8.15
C THR A 79 -8.91 -11.16 -8.54
N TYR A 80 -8.25 -10.32 -9.32
CA TYR A 80 -6.84 -10.49 -9.66
C TYR A 80 -6.01 -9.41 -8.97
N ILE A 81 -4.79 -9.76 -8.57
CA ILE A 81 -3.82 -8.86 -7.94
C ILE A 81 -2.73 -8.56 -8.94
N LEU A 82 -2.61 -7.28 -9.29
CA LEU A 82 -1.50 -6.73 -10.07
C LEU A 82 -0.48 -6.15 -9.09
N LEU A 83 0.70 -6.76 -9.02
CA LEU A 83 1.82 -6.27 -8.20
C LEU A 83 2.52 -5.11 -8.93
N MET A 84 2.59 -3.95 -8.28
CA MET A 84 3.27 -2.77 -8.79
C MET A 84 4.79 -2.91 -8.63
N PRO A 85 5.61 -2.37 -9.57
CA PRO A 85 7.08 -2.44 -9.46
C PRO A 85 7.65 -1.65 -8.27
N LYS A 86 6.89 -0.66 -7.78
CA LYS A 86 7.23 0.22 -6.66
C LYS A 86 5.96 0.49 -5.86
N ASN A 87 6.11 0.84 -4.59
CA ASN A 87 5.00 1.28 -3.75
C ASN A 87 4.36 2.56 -4.33
N LEU A 88 3.14 2.83 -3.89
CA LEU A 88 2.37 4.00 -4.24
C LEU A 88 3.13 5.28 -3.88
N ASP A 89 3.22 6.20 -4.83
CA ASP A 89 3.82 7.52 -4.66
C ASP A 89 2.78 8.58 -5.03
N ASN A 90 2.41 9.42 -4.06
CA ASN A 90 1.42 10.49 -4.24
C ASN A 90 1.88 11.65 -5.13
N LYS A 91 3.15 11.63 -5.58
CA LYS A 91 3.75 12.52 -6.56
C LYS A 91 3.68 11.96 -7.99
N LEU A 92 3.10 10.78 -8.16
CA LEU A 92 2.93 10.14 -9.46
C LEU A 92 1.45 10.00 -9.85
N SER A 93 1.23 9.74 -11.12
CA SER A 93 -0.03 9.24 -11.70
C SER A 93 0.27 8.00 -12.51
N TYR A 94 -0.67 7.07 -12.59
CA TYR A 94 -0.44 5.75 -13.19
C TYR A 94 -1.41 5.48 -14.32
N ARG A 95 -0.90 4.89 -15.39
CA ARG A 95 -1.70 4.40 -16.51
C ARG A 95 -1.50 2.90 -16.64
N ILE A 96 -2.61 2.18 -16.66
CA ILE A 96 -2.63 0.71 -16.72
C ILE A 96 -3.34 0.34 -18.01
N LYS A 97 -2.59 -0.20 -18.97
CA LYS A 97 -3.10 -0.62 -20.27
C LYS A 97 -3.26 -2.14 -20.25
N MET A 98 -4.49 -2.61 -20.39
CA MET A 98 -4.80 -4.03 -20.56
C MET A 98 -4.87 -4.32 -22.06
N LEU A 99 -3.83 -4.97 -22.58
CA LEU A 99 -3.66 -5.14 -24.03
C LEU A 99 -4.74 -6.04 -24.62
N SER A 100 -5.07 -7.12 -23.93
CA SER A 100 -6.01 -8.16 -24.40
C SER A 100 -7.44 -7.64 -24.61
N ILE A 101 -7.84 -6.57 -23.91
CA ILE A 101 -9.16 -5.94 -24.06
C ILE A 101 -9.09 -4.50 -24.58
N ASN A 102 -7.90 -4.02 -24.95
CA ASN A 102 -7.64 -2.65 -25.38
C ASN A 102 -8.28 -1.59 -24.45
N LYS A 103 -8.13 -1.78 -23.13
CA LYS A 103 -8.63 -0.84 -22.11
C LYS A 103 -7.49 -0.13 -21.42
N ILE A 104 -7.72 1.14 -21.09
CA ILE A 104 -6.76 1.99 -20.38
C ILE A 104 -7.44 2.53 -19.13
N TYR A 105 -6.79 2.32 -17.98
CA TYR A 105 -7.18 2.88 -16.70
C TYR A 105 -6.19 3.95 -16.28
N LYS A 106 -6.69 5.11 -15.88
CA LYS A 106 -5.91 6.25 -15.40
C LYS A 106 -6.16 6.45 -13.92
N LEU A 107 -5.15 6.24 -13.09
CA LEU A 107 -5.16 6.44 -11.66
C LEU A 107 -4.44 7.76 -11.34
N LYS A 108 -5.14 8.70 -10.70
CA LYS A 108 -4.61 10.04 -10.37
C LYS A 108 -5.22 10.57 -9.07
N ASN A 109 -4.71 11.71 -8.62
CA ASN A 109 -5.28 12.49 -7.49
C ASN A 109 -5.40 11.68 -6.19
N PHE A 110 -4.32 11.01 -5.78
CA PHE A 110 -4.26 10.29 -4.51
C PHE A 110 -4.36 11.26 -3.31
N SER A 111 -5.41 11.13 -2.51
CA SER A 111 -5.56 11.79 -1.20
C SER A 111 -4.99 10.86 -0.13
N ILE A 112 -3.93 11.32 0.53
CA ILE A 112 -3.30 10.59 1.64
C ILE A 112 -3.46 11.44 2.89
N ILE A 113 -4.06 10.84 3.92
CA ILE A 113 -4.27 11.47 5.24
C ILE A 113 -3.41 10.78 6.29
N SER A 114 -3.09 11.48 7.37
CA SER A 114 -2.37 10.92 8.51
C SER A 114 -3.35 10.47 9.58
N GLU A 115 -3.31 9.18 9.96
CA GLU A 115 -4.12 8.62 11.04
C GLU A 115 -3.24 8.16 12.21
N VAL A 116 -3.81 8.13 13.41
CA VAL A 116 -3.12 7.65 14.62
C VAL A 116 -3.30 6.13 14.72
N CYS A 117 -2.20 5.39 14.69
CA CYS A 117 -2.20 3.92 14.78
C CYS A 117 -2.13 3.41 16.22
N ASN A 118 -1.39 4.11 17.10
CA ASN A 118 -1.24 3.75 18.51
C ASN A 118 -1.51 4.97 19.39
N SER A 119 -2.73 5.12 19.89
CA SER A 119 -3.02 6.00 21.03
C SER A 119 -2.96 5.17 22.31
N ARG A 120 -1.84 5.20 23.03
CA ARG A 120 -1.85 4.69 24.41
C ARG A 120 -2.17 5.82 25.36
N ASN A 121 -3.16 5.62 26.23
CA ASN A 121 -3.60 6.58 27.26
C ASN A 121 -2.48 7.06 28.23
N TYR A 122 -1.27 6.50 28.15
CA TYR A 122 -0.16 6.77 29.07
C TYR A 122 1.21 6.91 28.39
N GLN A 123 1.28 7.03 27.05
CA GLN A 123 2.55 7.33 26.34
C GLN A 123 2.36 8.58 25.46
N PRO A 124 3.25 9.59 25.54
CA PRO A 124 3.11 10.85 24.83
C PRO A 124 3.42 10.76 23.31
N GLN A 125 3.88 9.61 22.82
CA GLN A 125 4.19 9.41 21.41
C GLN A 125 3.04 8.68 20.73
N THR A 126 2.25 9.43 19.96
CA THR A 126 1.28 8.86 19.03
C THR A 126 2.01 8.45 17.76
N ASP A 127 1.99 7.17 17.42
CA ASP A 127 2.44 6.72 16.11
C ASP A 127 1.40 7.12 15.07
N ASN A 128 1.82 7.89 14.07
CA ASN A 128 1.01 8.24 12.92
C ASN A 128 1.43 7.42 11.70
N TYR A 129 0.48 7.14 10.81
CA TYR A 129 0.73 6.48 9.53
C TYR A 129 -0.14 7.10 8.43
N ASN A 130 0.37 7.01 7.20
CA ASN A 130 -0.31 7.52 6.03
C ASN A 130 -1.39 6.54 5.58
N VAL A 131 -2.59 7.01 5.30
CA VAL A 131 -3.72 6.22 4.81
C VAL A 131 -4.18 6.78 3.48
N LEU A 132 -4.38 5.90 2.50
CA LEU A 132 -5.03 6.28 1.26
C LEU A 132 -6.52 6.48 1.56
N GLU A 133 -6.97 7.73 1.47
CA GLU A 133 -8.37 8.10 1.70
C GLU A 133 -9.17 7.97 0.41
N SER A 134 -8.63 8.50 -0.69
CA SER A 134 -9.30 8.51 -1.99
C SER A 134 -8.32 8.63 -3.17
N TYR A 135 -8.81 8.28 -4.36
CA TYR A 135 -8.10 8.42 -5.63
C TYR A 135 -9.10 8.44 -6.79
N VAL A 136 -8.67 8.79 -7.99
CA VAL A 136 -9.54 8.83 -9.17
C VAL A 136 -9.14 7.74 -10.16
N VAL A 137 -10.12 6.95 -10.62
CA VAL A 137 -9.99 5.97 -11.72
C VAL A 137 -10.88 6.40 -12.87
N ASN A 138 -10.31 6.70 -14.04
CA ASN A 138 -11.06 7.12 -15.24
C ASN A 138 -12.12 8.20 -14.91
N ASP A 139 -11.69 9.24 -14.19
CA ASP A 139 -12.51 10.39 -13.77
C ASP A 139 -13.59 10.09 -12.71
N SER A 140 -13.66 8.86 -12.20
CA SER A 140 -14.50 8.49 -11.06
C SER A 140 -13.71 8.40 -9.76
N THR A 141 -14.12 9.14 -8.73
CA THR A 141 -13.52 9.06 -7.39
C THR A 141 -13.82 7.71 -6.73
N GLN A 142 -12.77 7.09 -6.22
CA GLN A 142 -12.79 5.90 -5.39
C GLN A 142 -12.41 6.29 -3.96
N LEU A 143 -13.04 5.64 -2.98
CA LEU A 143 -12.74 5.81 -1.56
C LEU A 143 -12.15 4.51 -1.01
N GLY A 144 -11.26 4.64 -0.03
CA GLY A 144 -10.70 3.54 0.74
C GLY A 144 -9.20 3.35 0.59
N ASN A 145 -8.67 2.47 1.44
CA ASN A 145 -7.25 2.26 1.69
C ASN A 145 -6.54 1.29 0.72
N ALA A 146 -7.17 0.94 -0.40
CA ALA A 146 -6.63 0.03 -1.40
C ALA A 146 -6.94 0.51 -2.82
N LEU A 147 -6.02 0.22 -3.74
CA LEU A 147 -6.21 0.50 -5.16
C LEU A 147 -7.04 -0.59 -5.81
N ARG A 148 -8.15 -0.19 -6.42
CA ARG A 148 -9.16 -1.07 -7.01
C ARG A 148 -9.55 -0.56 -8.38
N ILE A 149 -9.62 -1.48 -9.33
CA ILE A 149 -10.15 -1.24 -10.67
C ILE A 149 -11.29 -2.22 -10.89
N LYS A 150 -12.44 -1.69 -11.27
CA LYS A 150 -13.63 -2.45 -11.64
C LYS A 150 -13.87 -2.30 -13.14
N LYS A 151 -14.28 -3.38 -13.78
CA LYS A 151 -14.64 -3.39 -15.21
C LYS A 151 -15.95 -2.67 -15.47
#